data_AF-A0A832H2C7-F1
#
_entry.id   AF-A0A832H2C7-F1
#
_cell.length_a   1.000
_cell.length_b   1.000
_cell.length_c   1.000
_cell.angle_alpha   90.00
_cell.angle_beta   90.00
_cell.angle_gamma   90.00
#
_symmetry.space_group_name_H-M   'P 1'
#
loop_
_entity.id
_entity.type
_entity.pdbx_description
1 polymer ?
#
loop_
_entity_poly.entity_id
_entity_poly.type
_entity_poly.pdbx_seq_one_letter_code
_entity_poly.pdbx_strand_id
1 'polypeptide(L)' 'ITVHNSQGSTFLECGVDGQDLSKRLNPERGDSAKALLAKVREHNRLWYVGASRARQRILIVA' A
#
# COMPACT_ATOMS: atom_id res chain seq x y z
N ILE A 1 -6.27 -4.71 -9.60
CA ILE A 1 -6.32 -3.23 -9.79
C ILE A 1 -5.24 -2.60 -8.92
N THR A 2 -4.60 -1.51 -9.34
CA THR A 2 -3.66 -0.79 -8.46
C THR A 2 -4.44 -0.03 -7.38
N VAL A 3 -3.80 0.27 -6.24
CA VAL A 3 -4.41 1.10 -5.18
C VAL A 3 -4.88 2.45 -5.74
N HIS A 4 -4.07 3.09 -6.60
CA HIS A 4 -4.43 4.35 -7.25
C HIS A 4 -5.70 4.23 -8.11
N ASN A 5 -5.80 3.19 -8.94
CA ASN A 5 -6.96 3.01 -9.80
C ASN A 5 -8.22 2.60 -9.02
N SER A 6 -8.07 2.13 -7.77
CA SER A 6 -9.19 1.80 -6.88
C SER A 6 -9.80 3.02 -6.19
N GLN A 7 -9.20 4.20 -6.31
CA GLN A 7 -9.65 5.40 -5.62
C GLN A 7 -11.08 5.78 -6.07
N GLY A 8 -11.96 6.00 -5.09
CA GLY A 8 -13.40 6.26 -5.35
C GLY A 8 -14.25 5.01 -5.57
N SER A 9 -13.64 3.84 -5.74
CA SER A 9 -14.36 2.56 -5.79
C SER A 9 -14.57 1.96 -4.40
N THR A 10 -15.50 1.02 -4.27
CA THR A 10 -15.68 0.17 -3.08
C THR A 10 -15.94 -1.26 -3.49
N PHE A 11 -15.41 -2.21 -2.71
CA PHE A 11 -15.51 -3.65 -2.95
C PHE A 11 -16.02 -4.35 -1.68
N LEU A 12 -16.66 -5.51 -1.82
CA LEU A 12 -17.06 -6.31 -0.65
C LEU A 12 -15.83 -6.85 0.09
N GLU A 13 -14.90 -7.42 -0.67
CA GLU A 13 -13.64 -7.98 -0.17
C GLU A 13 -12.47 -7.53 -1.06
N CYS A 14 -11.29 -7.38 -0.47
CA CYS A 14 -10.05 -7.06 -1.17
C CYS A 14 -8.94 -8.03 -0.80
N GLY A 15 -8.24 -8.58 -1.79
CA GLY A 15 -6.94 -9.24 -1.62
C GLY A 15 -5.82 -8.26 -1.91
N VAL A 16 -4.84 -8.15 -1.01
CA VAL A 16 -3.66 -7.30 -1.17
C VAL A 16 -2.42 -8.18 -1.16
N ASP A 17 -1.64 -8.07 -2.23
CA ASP A 17 -0.33 -8.70 -2.34
C ASP A 17 0.68 -7.93 -1.45
N GLY A 18 1.15 -8.59 -0.38
CA GLY A 18 2.10 -8.04 0.57
C GLY A 18 3.51 -7.89 0.00
N GLN A 19 3.87 -8.65 -1.02
CA GLN A 19 5.17 -8.52 -1.69
C GLN A 19 5.23 -7.28 -2.58
N ASP A 20 4.13 -6.88 -3.20
CA ASP A 20 4.07 -5.64 -4.00
C ASP A 20 4.16 -4.37 -3.12
N LEU A 21 3.53 -4.41 -1.93
CA LEU A 21 3.55 -3.28 -0.99
C LEU A 21 4.95 -3.03 -0.38
N SER A 22 5.69 -4.10 -0.10
CA SER A 22 6.98 -4.03 0.60
C SER A 22 8.17 -3.66 -0.30
N LYS A 23 8.14 -3.99 -1.59
CA LYS A 23 9.19 -3.62 -2.56
C LYS A 23 9.49 -2.11 -2.58
N ARG A 24 8.47 -1.28 -2.31
CA ARG A 24 8.56 0.19 -2.31
C ARG A 24 9.22 0.77 -1.05
N LEU A 25 9.41 -0.05 0.00
CA LEU A 25 10.07 0.34 1.23
C LEU A 25 11.58 0.04 1.22
N ASN A 26 12.07 -0.66 0.20
CA ASN A 26 13.49 -1.00 0.13
C ASN A 26 14.32 0.28 0.01
N PRO A 27 15.28 0.51 0.94
CA PRO A 27 16.19 1.63 0.83
C PRO A 27 17.08 1.45 -0.39
N GLU A 28 17.16 2.49 -1.21
CA GLU A 28 18.07 2.54 -2.35
C GLU A 28 19.43 3.06 -1.89
N ARG A 29 20.48 2.72 -2.64
CA ARG A 29 21.84 3.16 -2.32
C ARG A 29 21.89 4.70 -2.37
N GLY A 30 22.12 5.33 -1.22
CA GLY A 30 22.15 6.79 -1.08
C GLY A 30 20.88 7.41 -0.49
N ASP A 31 19.88 6.61 -0.12
CA ASP A 31 18.70 7.14 0.59
C ASP A 31 19.09 7.74 1.94
N SER A 32 18.72 9.01 2.14
CA SER A 32 18.78 9.64 3.46
C SER A 32 17.67 9.11 4.37
N ALA A 33 17.83 9.27 5.68
CA ALA A 33 16.77 8.95 6.64
C ALA A 33 15.45 9.68 6.33
N LYS A 34 15.52 10.91 5.78
CA LYS A 34 14.35 11.68 5.34
C LYS A 34 13.66 11.05 4.12
N ALA A 35 14.43 10.52 3.17
CA ALA A 35 13.90 9.85 1.99
C ALA A 35 13.21 8.53 2.38
N LEU A 36 13.81 7.75 3.28
CA LEU A 36 13.19 6.54 3.82
C LEU A 36 11.87 6.86 4.56
N LEU A 37 11.86 7.91 5.40
CA LEU A 37 10.65 8.34 6.09
C LEU A 37 9.54 8.75 5.11
N ALA A 38 9.89 9.39 3.99
CA ALA A 38 8.93 9.75 2.94
C ALA A 38 8.35 8.48 2.27
N LYS A 39 9.20 7.47 1.97
CA LYS A 39 8.75 6.17 1.44
C LYS A 39 7.78 5.47 2.41
N VAL A 40 8.08 5.47 3.71
CA VAL A 40 7.19 4.91 4.75
C VAL A 40 5.85 5.63 4.82
N ARG A 41 5.85 6.98 4.78
CA ARG A 41 4.62 7.76 4.80
C ARG A 41 3.73 7.47 3.59
N GLU A 42 4.32 7.38 2.41
CA GLU A 42 3.58 7.06 1.19
C GLU A 42 3.04 5.63 1.21
N HIS A 43 3.84 4.67 1.67
CA HIS A 43 3.38 3.29 1.87
C HIS A 43 2.16 3.23 2.80
N ASN A 44 2.20 3.92 3.94
CA ASN A 44 1.06 3.97 4.87
C ASN A 44 -0.18 4.62 4.25
N ARG A 45 0.00 5.65 3.41
CA ARG A 45 -1.10 6.30 2.69
C ARG A 45 -1.76 5.35 1.69
N LEU A 46 -0.96 4.62 0.91
CA LEU A 46 -1.48 3.59 0.01
C LEU A 46 -2.20 2.49 0.77
N TRP A 47 -1.67 2.11 1.93
CA TRP A 47 -2.30 1.07 2.73
C TRP A 47 -3.65 1.53 3.28
N TYR A 48 -3.72 2.75 3.79
CA TYR A 48 -4.98 3.36 4.23
C TYR A 48 -6.02 3.42 3.10
N VAL A 49 -5.62 3.87 1.91
CA VAL A 49 -6.54 3.95 0.75
C VAL A 49 -7.01 2.56 0.33
N GLY A 50 -6.10 1.60 0.16
CA GLY A 50 -6.43 0.24 -0.26
C GLY A 50 -7.32 -0.50 0.75
N ALA A 51 -6.99 -0.41 2.03
CA ALA A 51 -7.76 -1.02 3.10
C ALA A 51 -9.18 -0.43 3.19
N SER A 52 -9.32 0.89 3.06
CA SER A 52 -10.63 1.56 3.10
C SER A 52 -11.53 1.28 1.89
N ARG A 53 -11.07 0.52 0.89
CA ARG A 53 -11.93 0.10 -0.23
C ARG A 53 -12.79 -1.12 0.10
N ALA A 54 -12.36 -1.96 1.05
CA ALA A 54 -13.07 -3.18 1.43
C ALA A 54 -14.16 -2.87 2.47
N ARG A 55 -15.39 -3.34 2.24
CA ARG A 55 -16.49 -3.16 3.20
C ARG A 55 -16.52 -4.21 4.29
N GLN A 56 -16.10 -5.43 3.99
CA GLN A 56 -16.26 -6.56 4.91
C GLN A 56 -14.94 -7.24 5.27
N ARG A 57 -14.05 -7.48 4.30
CA ARG A 57 -12.83 -8.24 4.54
C ARG A 57 -11.65 -7.76 3.70
N ILE A 58 -10.48 -7.74 4.33
CA ILE A 58 -9.19 -7.60 3.66
C ILE A 58 -8.39 -8.87 3.90
N LEU A 59 -7.84 -9.44 2.84
CA LEU A 59 -6.87 -10.53 2.92
C LEU A 59 -5.50 -10.01 2.48
N ILE A 60 -4.48 -10.24 3.30
CA ILE A 60 -3.08 -9.99 2.93
C ILE A 60 -2.51 -11.33 2.47
N VAL A 61 -2.02 -11.38 1.23
CA VAL A 61 -1.43 -12.57 0.62
C VAL A 61 0.09 -12.36 0.54
N ALA A 62 0.85 -13.33 1.02
CA ALA A 62 2.32 -13.29 1.10
C ALA A 62 2.98 -14.24 0.09
#